data_AF-A0A1Q7QUV6-F1
#
_entry.id   AF-A0A1Q7QUV6-F1
#
_cell.length_a   1.000
_cell.length_b   1.000
_cell.length_c   1.000
_cell.angle_alpha   90.00
_cell.angle_beta   90.00
_cell.angle_gamma   90.00
#
_symmetry.space_group_name_H-M   'P 1'
#
loop_
_entity.id
_entity.type
_entity.pdbx_description
1 polymer ?
#
loop_
_entity_poly.entity_id
_entity_poly.type
_entity_poly.pdbx_seq_one_letter_code
_entity_poly.pdbx_strand_id
1 'polypeptide(L)' 'MELQSKITNAGVIYLPSEIRQSFGRQVKLLPDSCAAILYGADTPLVDVVDSVKVLLQDLDLRIRRSKRDEGVGK' A
#
# COMPACT_ATOMS: atom_id res chain seq x y z
N MET A 1 -7.49 2.01 -6.74
CA MET A 1 -7.45 3.44 -6.37
C MET A 1 -6.10 3.71 -5.74
N GLU A 2 -5.39 4.74 -6.19
CA GLU A 2 -4.10 5.15 -5.63
C GLU A 2 -4.28 6.50 -4.95
N LEU A 3 -3.81 6.63 -3.71
CA LEU A 3 -3.88 7.86 -2.94
C LEU A 3 -2.48 8.41 -2.79
N GLN A 4 -2.26 9.58 -3.39
CA GLN A 4 -1.00 10.29 -3.26
C GLN A 4 -1.06 11.22 -2.04
N SER A 5 -0.09 11.09 -1.15
CA SER A 5 0.09 11.98 0.01
C SER A 5 1.52 12.51 0.01
N LYS A 6 1.72 13.66 0.65
CA LYS A 6 3.06 14.25 0.80
C LYS A 6 3.62 13.87 2.17
N ILE A 7 4.91 13.55 2.21
CA ILE A 7 5.67 13.52 3.46
C ILE A 7 6.00 14.97 3.80
N THR A 8 5.61 15.43 4.98
CA THR A 8 5.95 16.78 5.45
C THR A 8 7.43 16.87 5.80
N ASN A 9 7.96 18.09 5.96
CA ASN A 9 9.34 18.31 6.41
C ASN A 9 9.65 17.66 7.78
N ALA A 10 8.61 17.38 8.58
CA ALA A 10 8.72 16.68 9.85
C ALA A 10 8.67 15.15 9.71
N GLY A 11 8.64 14.60 8.50
CA GLY A 11 8.56 13.16 8.24
C GLY A 11 7.17 12.56 8.43
N VAL A 12 6.11 13.37 8.46
CA VAL A 12 4.73 12.90 8.70
C VAL A 12 3.99 12.68 7.39
N ILE A 13 3.27 11.56 7.28
CA ILE A 13 2.34 11.27 6.18
C ILE A 13 0.92 11.39 6.70
N TYR A 14 0.08 12.19 6.00
CA TYR A 14 -1.35 12.23 6.31
C TYR A 14 -2.05 10.99 5.76
N LEU A 15 -2.80 10.31 6.63
CA LEU A 15 -3.70 9.22 6.28
C LEU A 15 -5.17 9.70 6.36
N PRO A 16 -5.94 9.63 5.24
CA PRO A 16 -7.35 9.95 5.23
C PRO A 16 -8.16 9.16 6.28
N SER A 17 -9.27 9.74 6.75
CA SER A 17 -10.14 9.16 7.80
C SER A 17 -10.61 7.75 7.46
N GLU A 18 -10.93 7.51 6.19
CA GLU A 18 -11.48 6.28 5.67
C GLU A 18 -10.47 5.13 5.84
N ILE A 19 -9.19 5.44 5.62
CA ILE A 19 -8.09 4.48 5.80
C ILE A 19 -7.79 4.29 7.29
N ARG A 20 -7.76 5.38 8.06
CA ARG A 20 -7.45 5.33 9.51
C ARG A 20 -8.46 4.47 10.27
N GLN A 21 -9.74 4.53 9.90
CA GLN A 21 -10.78 3.73 10.55
C GLN A 21 -10.55 2.22 10.42
N SER A 22 -9.88 1.76 9.35
CA SER A 22 -9.59 0.35 9.12
C SER A 22 -8.46 -0.21 9.99
N PHE A 23 -7.58 0.64 10.54
CA PHE A 23 -6.39 0.20 11.28
C PHE A 23 -6.51 0.30 12.81
N GLY A 24 -7.57 0.93 13.32
CA GLY A 24 -7.73 1.17 14.76
C GLY A 24 -6.88 2.34 15.27
N ARG A 25 -6.55 2.32 16.57
CA ARG A 25 -5.85 3.45 17.25
C ARG A 25 -4.34 3.43 17.12
N GLN A 26 -3.74 2.27 16.85
CA GLN A 26 -2.30 2.09 16.79
C GLN A 26 -1.92 1.30 15.55
N VAL A 27 -0.81 1.68 14.94
CA VAL A 27 -0.28 1.08 13.71
C VAL A 27 1.15 0.66 13.89
N LYS A 28 1.55 -0.36 13.14
CA LYS A 28 2.93 -0.79 12.95
C LYS A 28 3.34 -0.49 11.50
N LEU A 29 4.61 -0.14 11.34
CA LEU A 29 5.23 0.09 10.03
C LEU A 29 6.39 -0.90 9.87
N LEU A 30 6.37 -1.68 8.79
CA LEU A 30 7.48 -2.55 8.40
C LEU A 30 8.11 -2.01 7.12
N PRO A 31 9.28 -1.35 7.20
CA PRO A 31 9.95 -0.77 6.03
C PRO A 31 10.82 -1.81 5.29
N ASP A 32 10.96 -1.60 3.99
CA ASP A 32 11.92 -2.23 3.08
C ASP A 32 12.60 -1.15 2.20
N SER A 33 13.61 -1.55 1.42
CA SER A 33 14.33 -0.71 0.46
C SER A 33 13.46 0.10 -0.51
N CYS A 34 12.31 -0.43 -0.95
CA CYS A 34 11.45 0.21 -1.95
C CYS A 34 10.00 0.42 -1.52
N ALA A 35 9.57 -0.15 -0.39
CA ALA A 35 8.19 -0.12 0.07
C ALA A 35 8.12 -0.19 1.60
N ALA A 36 6.96 0.14 2.16
CA ALA A 36 6.68 -0.12 3.57
C ALA A 36 5.25 -0.63 3.72
N ILE A 37 5.04 -1.56 4.66
CA ILE A 37 3.71 -2.09 4.99
C ILE A 37 3.24 -1.41 6.27
N LEU A 38 2.10 -0.73 6.19
CA LEU A 38 1.39 -0.17 7.34
C LEU A 38 0.21 -1.08 7.69
N TYR A 39 0.11 -1.49 8.96
CA TYR A 39 -0.96 -2.36 9.43
C TYR A 39 -1.33 -2.04 10.89
N GLY A 40 -2.49 -2.53 11.36
CA GLY A 40 -2.94 -2.33 12.73
C GLY A 40 -1.99 -3.01 13.73
N ALA A 41 -1.76 -2.38 14.87
CA ALA A 41 -0.80 -2.90 15.86
C ALA A 41 -1.19 -4.29 16.40
N ASP A 42 -2.48 -4.55 16.51
CA ASP A 42 -3.06 -5.79 17.01
C ASP A 42 -3.43 -6.78 15.88
N THR A 43 -3.13 -6.44 14.63
CA THR A 43 -3.41 -7.32 13.49
C THR A 43 -2.44 -8.50 13.47
N PRO A 44 -2.92 -9.76 13.45
CA PRO A 44 -2.08 -10.93 13.29
C PRO A 44 -1.27 -10.89 11.99
N LEU A 45 0.01 -11.26 12.04
CA LEU A 45 0.89 -11.22 10.85
C LEU A 45 0.40 -12.14 9.71
N VAL A 46 -0.30 -13.23 10.03
CA VAL A 46 -0.91 -14.10 9.01
C VAL A 46 -1.92 -13.35 8.14
N ASP A 47 -2.78 -12.53 8.77
CA ASP A 47 -3.77 -11.72 8.06
C ASP A 47 -3.10 -10.61 7.25
N VAL A 48 -2.01 -10.03 7.77
CA VAL A 48 -1.19 -9.05 7.04
C VAL A 48 -0.61 -9.69 5.78
N VAL A 49 -0.02 -10.89 5.90
CA VAL A 49 0.55 -11.62 4.76
C VAL A 49 -0.52 -11.93 3.71
N ASP A 50 -1.71 -12.37 4.12
CA ASP A 50 -2.79 -12.66 3.18
C ASP A 50 -3.30 -11.39 2.48
N SER A 51 -3.38 -10.27 3.18
CA SER A 51 -3.68 -8.97 2.57
C SER A 51 -2.61 -8.54 1.56
N VAL A 52 -1.33 -8.70 1.90
CA VAL A 52 -0.21 -8.37 1.01
C VAL A 52 -0.23 -9.21 -0.26
N LYS A 53 -0.62 -10.50 -0.20
CA LYS A 53 -0.77 -11.33 -1.42
C LYS A 53 -1.80 -10.75 -2.38
N VAL A 54 -2.92 -10.21 -1.88
CA VAL A 54 -3.93 -9.55 -2.73
C VAL A 54 -3.36 -8.29 -3.37
N LEU A 55 -2.63 -7.47 -2.60
CA LEU A 55 -1.97 -6.27 -3.13
C LEU A 55 -0.93 -6.61 -4.21
N LEU A 56 -0.14 -7.67 -4.01
CA LEU A 56 0.83 -8.14 -5.01
C LEU A 56 0.15 -8.58 -6.31
N GLN A 57 -1.00 -9.26 -6.23
CA GLN A 57 -1.77 -9.63 -7.42
C GLN A 57 -2.29 -8.40 -8.17
N ASP A 58 -2.80 -7.38 -7.46
CA ASP A 58 -3.25 -6.12 -8.07
C ASP A 58 -2.08 -5.38 -8.74
N LEU A 59 -0.91 -5.32 -8.10
CA LEU A 59 0.30 -4.71 -8.68
C LEU A 59 0.74 -5.43 -9.96
N ASP A 60 0.77 -6.76 -9.97
CA ASP A 60 1.11 -7.54 -11.17
C ASP A 60 0.11 -7.28 -12.31
N LEU A 61 -1.18 -7.19 -12.02
CA LEU A 61 -2.20 -6.83 -13.00
C LEU A 61 -1.97 -5.43 -13.59
N ARG A 62 -1.59 -4.44 -12.77
CA ARG A 62 -1.28 -3.08 -13.24
C ARG A 62 -0.04 -3.07 -14.14
N ILE A 63 1.02 -3.78 -13.76
CA ILE A 63 2.24 -3.92 -14.58
C ILE A 63 1.90 -4.53 -15.94
N ARG A 64 1.09 -5.59 -15.98
CA ARG A 64 0.67 -6.25 -17.22
C ARG A 64 -0.18 -5.33 -18.11
N ARG A 65 -1.05 -4.50 -17.54
CA ARG A 65 -1.83 -3.51 -18.29
C ARG A 65 -0.94 -2.43 -18.89
N SER A 66 -0.01 -1.88 -18.10
CA SER A 66 0.95 -0.88 -18.59
C SER A 66 1.74 -1.39 -19.80
N LYS A 67 2.25 -2.63 -19.72
CA LYS A 67 2.99 -3.26 -20.83
C LYS A 67 2.13 -3.50 -22.08
N ARG A 68 0.82 -3.72 -21.91
CA ARG A 68 -0.11 -3.92 -23.03
C ARG A 68 -0.39 -2.60 -23.75
N ASP A 69 -0.55 -1.52 -23.01
CA ASP A 69 -0.81 -0.19 -23.58
C ASP A 69 0.42 0.37 -24.32
N GLU A 70 1.63 0.04 -23.87
CA GLU A 70 2.89 0.36 -24.58
C GLU A 70 3.10 -0.46 -25.87
N GLY A 71 2.41 -1.61 -26.01
CA GLY A 71 2.51 -2.50 -27.17
C GLY A 71 1.52 -2.19 -28.31
N VAL A 72 0.58 -1.26 -28.12
CA VAL A 72 -0.45 -0.90 -29.12
C VAL A 72 -0.04 0.34 -29.94
N GLY A 73 1.13 0.94 -29.67
CA GLY A 73 1.65 2.13 -30.34
C GLY A 73 2.78 1.89 -31.37
N LYS A 74 2.90 0.68 -31.94
CA LYS A 74 3.85 0.39 -33.04
C LYS A 74 3.18 -0.27 -34.23
#